data_AF-A0ABD5MWM0-F1
#
_entry.id   AF-A0ABD5MWM0-F1
#
_cell.length_a   1.000
_cell.length_b   1.000
_cell.length_c   1.000
_cell.angle_alpha   90.00
_cell.angle_beta   90.00
_cell.angle_gamma   90.00
#
_symmetry.space_group_name_H-M   'P 1'
#
loop_
_entity.id
_entity.type
_entity.pdbx_description
1 polymer ?
#
loop_
_entity_poly.entity_id
_entity_poly.type
_entity_poly.pdbx_seq_one_letter_code
_entity_poly.pdbx_strand_id
1 'polypeptide(L)'
;GTDIGTATITAEWGILPPLPVSVDISSGEMSLDADPLTITANPIVISQITAYVTLNGSPLGGETVTFTNQRPDLGYLDSTTVITNATGHANVTFTPTSIGTTTVIAEWGTLIRLIAVEIV
;
A
#
# COMPACT_ATOMS: atom_id res chain seq x y z
N GLY A 1 -14.12 1.18 14.14
CA GLY A 1 -13.94 2.09 13.00
C GLY A 1 -12.71 2.90 13.28
N THR A 2 -11.85 3.11 12.29
CA THR A 2 -10.98 4.28 12.32
C THR A 2 -11.84 5.43 11.80
N ASP A 3 -12.54 6.08 12.71
CA ASP A 3 -13.52 7.09 12.34
C ASP A 3 -12.76 8.33 11.81
N ILE A 4 -12.90 8.56 10.50
CA ILE A 4 -12.49 9.80 9.85
C ILE A 4 -13.44 10.93 10.25
N GLY A 5 -12.90 12.14 10.41
CA GLY A 5 -13.72 13.30 10.72
C GLY A 5 -12.92 14.46 11.31
N THR A 6 -13.62 15.56 11.55
CA THR A 6 -13.06 16.73 12.23
C THR A 6 -13.45 16.67 13.70
N ALA A 7 -12.47 16.61 14.59
CA ALA A 7 -12.70 16.82 16.01
C ALA A 7 -12.75 18.33 16.27
N THR A 8 -13.88 18.82 16.77
CA THR A 8 -14.02 20.22 17.18
C THR A 8 -13.82 20.31 18.68
N ILE A 9 -12.81 21.04 19.11
CA ILE A 9 -12.55 21.33 20.52
C ILE A 9 -13.05 22.75 20.78
N THR A 10 -14.00 22.87 21.69
CA THR A 10 -14.57 24.14 22.13
C THR A 10 -14.03 24.45 23.52
N ALA A 11 -13.21 25.50 23.64
CA ALA A 11 -12.77 25.99 24.94
C ALA A 11 -13.66 27.14 25.38
N GLU A 12 -14.36 26.98 26.49
CA GLU A 12 -15.11 28.05 27.16
C GLU A 12 -14.24 28.65 28.26
N TRP A 13 -14.06 29.97 28.25
CA TRP A 13 -13.36 30.69 29.30
C TRP A 13 -14.14 31.94 29.71
N GLY A 14 -14.79 31.87 30.88
CA GLY A 14 -15.55 32.99 31.44
C GLY A 14 -16.79 33.35 30.60
N ILE A 15 -16.96 34.65 30.33
CA ILE A 15 -18.11 35.21 29.60
C ILE A 15 -17.87 35.42 28.09
N LEU A 16 -16.69 35.03 27.59
CA LEU A 16 -16.39 35.16 26.16
C LEU A 16 -17.04 34.01 25.39
N PRO A 17 -17.63 34.29 24.20
CA PRO A 17 -18.12 33.23 23.34
C PRO A 17 -16.97 32.29 22.97
N PRO A 18 -17.16 30.97 23.07
CA PRO A 18 -16.09 30.03 22.84
C PRO A 18 -15.64 30.04 21.37
N LEU A 19 -14.34 29.92 21.17
CA LEU A 19 -13.72 29.78 19.86
C LEU A 19 -13.41 28.30 19.60
N PRO A 20 -14.00 27.68 18.57
CA PRO A 20 -13.68 26.31 18.22
C PRO A 20 -12.30 26.22 17.58
N VAL A 21 -11.59 25.14 17.87
CA VAL A 21 -10.41 24.68 17.13
C VAL A 21 -10.76 23.35 16.47
N SER A 22 -10.45 23.22 15.19
CA SER A 22 -10.70 22.00 14.41
C SER A 22 -9.41 21.21 14.22
N VAL A 23 -9.48 19.90 14.44
CA VAL A 23 -8.42 18.94 14.12
C VAL A 23 -8.97 17.96 13.10
N ASP A 24 -8.33 17.86 11.94
CA ASP A 24 -8.70 16.90 10.90
C ASP A 24 -8.00 15.57 11.16
N ILE A 25 -8.81 14.51 11.25
CA ILE A 25 -8.33 13.13 11.39
C ILE A 25 -8.44 12.47 10.02
N SER A 26 -7.30 12.18 9.40
CA SER A 26 -7.23 11.51 8.10
C SER A 26 -7.05 10.00 8.23
N SER A 27 -7.66 9.22 7.34
CA SER A 27 -7.39 7.78 7.18
C SER A 27 -6.58 7.52 5.92
N GLY A 28 -5.38 6.97 6.10
CA GLY A 28 -4.66 6.34 5.00
C GLY A 28 -5.23 4.95 4.74
N GLU A 29 -5.35 4.57 3.47
CA GLU A 29 -5.66 3.20 3.06
C GLU A 29 -4.67 2.72 2.00
N MET A 30 -4.48 1.40 1.93
CA MET A 30 -3.69 0.75 0.90
C MET A 30 -4.41 -0.51 0.43
N SER A 31 -4.31 -0.78 -0.87
CA SER A 31 -4.65 -2.07 -1.48
C SER A 31 -3.45 -2.61 -2.26
N LEU A 32 -3.44 -3.92 -2.52
CA LEU A 32 -2.36 -4.61 -3.22
C LEU A 32 -2.97 -5.61 -4.19
N ASP A 33 -2.51 -5.59 -5.43
CA ASP A 33 -2.95 -6.46 -6.50
C ASP A 33 -1.76 -7.03 -7.29
N ALA A 34 -1.98 -8.15 -7.98
CA ALA A 34 -0.99 -8.85 -8.77
C ALA A 34 -1.62 -9.39 -10.06
N ASP A 35 -1.04 -9.03 -11.20
CA ASP A 35 -1.54 -9.46 -12.50
C ASP A 35 -0.41 -10.04 -13.39
N PRO A 36 -0.46 -11.34 -13.73
CA PRO A 36 -1.39 -12.36 -13.22
C PRO A 36 -0.97 -12.88 -11.83
N LEU A 37 -1.91 -13.53 -11.12
CA LEU A 37 -1.67 -14.21 -9.83
C LEU A 37 -0.97 -15.57 -9.97
N THR A 38 -1.14 -16.23 -11.11
CA THR A 38 -0.51 -17.51 -11.44
C THR A 38 0.39 -17.32 -12.65
N ILE A 39 1.67 -17.65 -12.50
CA ILE A 39 2.72 -17.50 -13.50
C ILE A 39 3.49 -18.80 -13.67
N THR A 40 4.29 -18.92 -14.73
CA THR A 40 5.18 -20.07 -14.95
C THR A 40 6.64 -19.66 -14.82
N ALA A 41 7.47 -20.56 -14.29
CA ALA A 41 8.93 -20.36 -14.29
C ALA A 41 9.57 -20.80 -15.62
N ASN A 42 8.93 -21.68 -16.38
CA ASN A 42 9.43 -22.20 -17.67
C ASN A 42 8.27 -22.49 -18.64
N PRO A 43 7.99 -21.63 -19.65
CA PRO A 43 8.67 -20.36 -19.91
C PRO A 43 8.42 -19.34 -18.79
N ILE A 44 9.31 -18.36 -18.65
CA ILE A 44 9.15 -17.30 -17.64
C ILE A 44 7.95 -16.42 -18.02
N VAL A 45 6.98 -16.34 -17.13
CA VAL A 45 5.90 -15.34 -17.13
C VAL A 45 6.08 -14.46 -15.90
N ILE A 46 6.08 -13.15 -16.08
CA ILE A 46 6.24 -12.18 -14.99
C ILE A 46 4.87 -11.79 -14.41
N SER A 47 4.84 -11.35 -13.14
CA SER A 47 3.65 -10.77 -12.51
C SER A 47 3.89 -9.30 -12.19
N GLN A 48 2.93 -8.43 -12.53
CA GLN A 48 2.96 -7.02 -12.15
C GLN A 48 2.26 -6.87 -10.80
N ILE A 49 3.02 -6.53 -9.77
CA ILE A 49 2.49 -6.22 -8.44
C ILE A 49 2.24 -4.72 -8.36
N THR A 50 1.06 -4.33 -7.90
CA THR A 50 0.62 -2.94 -7.81
C THR A 50 0.06 -2.64 -6.42
N ALA A 51 0.73 -1.76 -5.67
CA ALA A 51 0.16 -1.16 -4.48
C ALA A 51 -0.56 0.15 -4.85
N TYR A 52 -1.77 0.34 -4.33
CA TYR A 52 -2.55 1.56 -4.51
C TYR A 52 -2.84 2.20 -3.16
N VAL A 53 -2.41 3.45 -2.99
CA VAL A 53 -2.46 4.22 -1.75
C VAL A 53 -3.45 5.37 -1.88
N THR A 54 -4.30 5.51 -0.87
CA THR A 54 -5.26 6.63 -0.77
C THR A 54 -5.19 7.30 0.60
N LEU A 55 -5.60 8.57 0.63
CA LEU A 55 -5.82 9.33 1.85
C LEU A 55 -7.22 9.93 1.77
N ASN A 56 -8.06 9.60 2.76
CA ASN A 56 -9.47 10.01 2.77
C ASN A 56 -10.20 9.66 1.45
N GLY A 57 -9.90 8.48 0.89
CA GLY A 57 -10.49 7.99 -0.35
C GLY A 57 -9.93 8.61 -1.65
N SER A 58 -9.01 9.57 -1.57
CA SER A 58 -8.35 10.16 -2.74
C SER A 58 -6.98 9.53 -3.01
N PRO A 59 -6.59 9.26 -4.27
CA PRO A 59 -5.25 8.77 -4.59
C PRO A 59 -4.16 9.66 -4.01
N LEU A 60 -3.14 9.06 -3.39
CA LEU A 60 -2.04 9.79 -2.78
C LEU A 60 -0.69 9.44 -3.44
N GLY A 61 -0.16 10.39 -4.20
CA GLY A 61 1.16 10.31 -4.84
C GLY A 61 2.29 10.86 -3.99
N GLY A 62 3.52 10.41 -4.25
CA GLY A 62 4.73 10.84 -3.53
C GLY A 62 5.05 10.01 -2.29
N GLU A 63 4.31 8.93 -2.05
CA GLU A 63 4.46 8.08 -0.86
C GLU A 63 5.42 6.93 -1.10
N THR A 64 6.26 6.63 -0.12
CA THR A 64 7.20 5.50 -0.19
C THR A 64 6.51 4.20 0.22
N VAL A 65 6.45 3.25 -0.70
CA VAL A 65 6.00 1.87 -0.46
C VAL A 65 7.18 0.92 -0.50
N THR A 66 7.32 0.09 0.53
CA THR A 66 8.34 -0.95 0.61
C THR A 66 7.75 -2.30 0.26
N PHE A 67 8.38 -3.02 -0.65
CA PHE A 67 7.97 -4.37 -1.08
C PHE A 67 8.99 -5.41 -0.61
N THR A 68 8.48 -6.55 -0.14
CA THR A 68 9.30 -7.70 0.26
C THR A 68 8.74 -8.97 -0.38
N ASN A 69 9.60 -9.74 -1.05
CA ASN A 69 9.30 -11.12 -1.44
C ASN A 69 9.71 -12.07 -0.29
N GLN A 70 8.76 -12.81 0.29
CA GLN A 70 9.06 -13.74 1.40
C GLN A 70 9.94 -14.93 0.99
N ARG A 71 9.95 -15.30 -0.30
CA ARG A 71 10.75 -16.40 -0.84
C ARG A 71 11.67 -15.93 -1.98
N PRO A 72 12.82 -15.33 -1.65
CA PRO A 72 13.79 -14.88 -2.65
C PRO A 72 14.41 -16.03 -3.47
N ASP A 73 14.25 -17.29 -3.01
CA ASP A 73 14.66 -18.48 -3.74
C ASP A 73 13.71 -18.85 -4.89
N LEU A 74 12.47 -18.32 -4.89
CA LEU A 74 11.49 -18.55 -5.96
C LEU A 74 11.43 -17.46 -7.03
N GLY A 75 12.04 -16.30 -6.78
CA GLY A 75 12.01 -15.17 -7.69
C GLY A 75 12.47 -13.87 -7.04
N TYR A 76 12.46 -12.79 -7.81
CA TYR A 76 12.90 -11.47 -7.35
C TYR A 76 11.96 -10.36 -7.83
N LEU A 77 11.94 -9.27 -7.08
CA LEU A 77 11.33 -8.00 -7.48
C LEU A 77 12.39 -7.13 -8.14
N ASP A 78 12.00 -6.35 -9.15
CA ASP A 78 12.87 -5.36 -9.80
C ASP A 78 13.23 -4.17 -8.90
N SER A 79 12.38 -3.87 -7.92
CA SER A 79 12.63 -2.91 -6.84
C SER A 79 12.00 -3.37 -5.52
N THR A 80 12.61 -2.98 -4.40
CA THR A 80 12.08 -3.17 -3.05
C THR A 80 11.46 -1.90 -2.47
N THR A 81 11.63 -0.75 -3.12
CA THR A 81 11.10 0.53 -2.65
C THR A 81 10.69 1.38 -3.85
N VAL A 82 9.42 1.78 -3.88
CA VAL A 82 8.84 2.55 -4.98
C VAL A 82 8.03 3.72 -4.41
N ILE A 83 8.14 4.87 -5.07
CA ILE A 83 7.35 6.06 -4.74
C ILE A 83 6.05 6.00 -5.55
N THR A 84 4.90 6.18 -4.89
CA THR A 84 3.61 6.22 -5.59
C THR A 84 3.59 7.38 -6.60
N ASN A 85 3.07 7.12 -7.80
CA ASN A 85 2.90 8.15 -8.81
C ASN A 85 1.72 9.09 -8.46
N ALA A 86 1.46 10.10 -9.29
CA ALA A 86 0.37 11.06 -9.07
C ALA A 86 -1.05 10.44 -8.99
N THR A 87 -1.21 9.19 -9.42
CA THR A 87 -2.46 8.42 -9.32
C THR A 87 -2.47 7.44 -8.14
N GLY A 88 -1.52 7.54 -7.21
CA GLY A 88 -1.45 6.72 -6.00
C GLY A 88 -0.89 5.32 -6.18
N HIS A 89 -0.34 4.98 -7.35
CA HIS A 89 0.15 3.63 -7.65
C HIS A 89 1.67 3.51 -7.50
N ALA A 90 2.11 2.44 -6.84
CA ALA A 90 3.49 1.96 -6.81
C ALA A 90 3.54 0.56 -7.43
N ASN A 91 4.35 0.39 -8.47
CA ASN A 91 4.37 -0.82 -9.28
C ASN A 91 5.76 -1.47 -9.21
N VAL A 92 5.80 -2.79 -8.99
CA VAL A 92 7.02 -3.61 -9.07
C VAL A 92 6.74 -4.87 -9.89
N THR A 93 7.74 -5.32 -10.63
CA THR A 93 7.65 -6.55 -11.43
C THR A 93 8.26 -7.71 -10.65
N PHE A 94 7.49 -8.78 -10.47
CA PHE A 94 7.97 -10.05 -9.95
C PHE A 94 8.39 -10.97 -11.10
N THR A 95 9.64 -11.46 -11.05
CA THR A 95 10.18 -12.42 -12.01
C THR A 95 10.44 -13.76 -11.32
N PRO A 96 9.78 -14.86 -11.73
CA PRO A 96 9.98 -16.16 -11.13
C PRO A 96 11.28 -16.82 -11.61
N THR A 97 11.86 -17.66 -10.75
CA THR A 97 13.04 -18.49 -11.08
C THR A 97 12.82 -19.97 -10.76
N SER A 98 11.83 -20.31 -9.94
CA SER A 98 11.50 -21.69 -9.56
C SER A 98 10.02 -21.83 -9.21
N ILE A 99 9.48 -23.04 -9.37
CA ILE A 99 8.08 -23.36 -9.04
C ILE A 99 7.82 -23.31 -7.54
N GLY A 100 6.59 -22.98 -7.17
CA GLY A 100 6.15 -22.88 -5.78
C GLY A 100 5.24 -21.69 -5.56
N THR A 101 5.00 -21.33 -4.30
CA THR A 101 4.19 -20.17 -3.94
C THR A 101 5.03 -19.22 -3.09
N THR A 102 4.95 -17.93 -3.39
CA THR A 102 5.50 -16.87 -2.55
C THR A 102 4.44 -15.86 -2.16
N THR A 103 4.66 -15.16 -1.05
CA THR A 103 3.87 -13.99 -0.67
C THR A 103 4.71 -12.74 -0.89
N VAL A 104 4.15 -11.77 -1.60
CA VAL A 104 4.68 -10.42 -1.68
C VAL A 104 4.00 -9.56 -0.62
N ILE A 105 4.79 -8.88 0.19
CA ILE A 105 4.36 -7.93 1.21
C ILE A 105 4.56 -6.52 0.67
N ALA A 106 3.58 -5.65 0.85
CA ALA A 106 3.71 -4.20 0.64
C ALA A 106 3.44 -3.46 1.96
N GLU A 107 4.30 -2.49 2.29
CA GLU A 107 4.24 -1.71 3.52
C GLU A 107 4.24 -0.20 3.21
N TRP A 108 3.36 0.54 3.87
CA TRP A 108 3.32 2.01 3.85
C TRP A 108 2.86 2.54 5.21
N GLY A 109 3.71 3.33 5.85
CA GLY A 109 3.47 3.77 7.23
C GLY A 109 3.32 2.56 8.16
N THR A 110 2.14 2.40 8.75
CA THR A 110 1.77 1.24 9.60
C THR A 110 0.89 0.21 8.88
N LEU A 111 0.52 0.47 7.63
CA LEU A 111 -0.32 -0.41 6.83
C LEU A 111 0.53 -1.47 6.14
N ILE A 112 0.05 -2.71 6.22
CA ILE A 112 0.66 -3.88 5.59
C ILE A 112 -0.40 -4.55 4.71
N ARG A 113 -0.01 -4.94 3.50
CA ARG A 113 -0.80 -5.77 2.58
C ARG A 113 0.03 -6.94 2.07
N LEU A 114 -0.66 -8.03 1.78
CA LEU A 114 -0.07 -9.32 1.41
C LEU A 114 -0.79 -9.83 0.17
N ILE A 115 -0.03 -10.37 -0.77
CA ILE A 115 -0.59 -11.07 -1.93
C ILE A 115 0.22 -12.32 -2.24
N ALA A 116 -0.47 -13.44 -2.47
CA ALA A 116 0.17 -14.70 -2.84
C ALA A 116 0.28 -14.78 -4.36
N VAL A 117 1.47 -15.15 -4.85
CA VAL A 117 1.73 -15.42 -6.27
C VAL A 117 2.09 -16.90 -6.40
N GLU A 118 1.34 -17.60 -7.24
CA GLU A 118 1.56 -19.02 -7.54
C GLU A 118 2.44 -19.16 -8.78
N ILE A 119 3.46 -20.00 -8.70
CA ILE A 119 4.42 -20.28 -9.78
C ILE A 119 4.32 -21.77 -10.13
N VAL A 120 3.81 -22.06 -11.32
CA VAL A 120 3.57 -23.42 -11.82
C VAL A 120 4.55 -23.85 -12.91
#